data_AF-A0A0L8GU00-F1
#
_entry.id   AF-A0A0L8GU00-F1
#
_cell.length_a   1.000
_cell.length_b   1.000
_cell.length_c   1.000
_cell.angle_alpha   90.00
_cell.angle_beta   90.00
_cell.angle_gamma   90.00
#
_symmetry.space_group_name_H-M   'P 1'
#
loop_
_entity.id
_entity.type
_entity.pdbx_description
1 polymer ?
#
loop_
_entity_poly.entity_id
_entity_poly.type
_entity_poly.pdbx_seq_one_letter_code
_entity_poly.pdbx_strand_id
1 'polypeptide(L)'
;MVLDLELFRADKGGDPERIRQNQIKRFKDVSLVDEVSENDKQWRKLRFRADHLNKLRNQCNKVVGEKMKKKEPVGDDDSIPENVLNEIEELNQDKLRDENGIERLVGDTTTKKKYSHVDLVVMVDGVDNERGTVTAGGRGYYLKGPLVFLEQALINHALNLLHDQGFVPLYTPFFMRKDVMREVAQLSQFDEELYKVIGKDSEKSDDATVDEKYLIATSEQPIAAFHRDEWLPTESLPLRYAGYSTCFRQEVGSHGRDTRGIFRVHQFEKVEQFVLTSPHDNKSWEMFDEMIANAENFTKSLGIPYRIVNIVSGALNNAAAKKLDLEAWFPGSGAFRELVSCSNCTDYQARRLKVRYGQTKKMNQEVEYVHMLNATMCATTRTICAILENFQTEDGVLVPEVLQAFLPKAYKEKIPFVKPAPIEEIEKKNLSKNMKKMNIKS
;
A
#
# COMPACT_ATOMS: atom_id res chain seq x y z
N MET A 1 11.19 -5.56 -1.37
CA MET A 1 10.52 -6.87 -1.13
C MET A 1 10.92 -7.82 -2.26
N VAL A 2 11.07 -9.14 -2.02
CA VAL A 2 11.57 -10.12 -3.02
C VAL A 2 10.97 -11.52 -2.80
N LEU A 3 10.89 -12.31 -3.87
CA LEU A 3 10.50 -13.73 -3.84
C LEU A 3 11.57 -14.62 -3.17
N ASP A 4 11.21 -15.86 -2.85
CA ASP A 4 12.16 -16.88 -2.40
C ASP A 4 13.18 -17.22 -3.51
N LEU A 5 14.47 -17.18 -3.18
CA LEU A 5 15.56 -17.57 -4.09
C LEU A 5 15.52 -19.06 -4.42
N GLU A 6 14.97 -19.92 -3.56
CA GLU A 6 14.89 -21.36 -3.85
C GLU A 6 13.93 -21.69 -4.99
N LEU A 7 12.91 -20.86 -5.22
CA LEU A 7 12.03 -20.98 -6.39
C LEU A 7 12.80 -20.79 -7.72
N PHE A 8 13.92 -20.04 -7.70
CA PHE A 8 14.79 -19.83 -8.87
C PHE A 8 15.81 -20.96 -9.05
N ARG A 9 15.89 -21.93 -8.13
CA ARG A 9 16.89 -23.00 -8.14
C ARG A 9 16.26 -24.34 -8.53
N ALA A 10 16.34 -24.67 -9.81
CA ALA A 10 15.90 -25.98 -10.30
C ALA A 10 16.62 -27.14 -9.59
N ASP A 11 17.88 -26.96 -9.18
CA ASP A 11 18.66 -27.95 -8.42
C ASP A 11 18.17 -28.15 -6.96
N LYS A 12 17.29 -27.28 -6.48
CA LYS A 12 16.66 -27.33 -5.16
C LYS A 12 15.16 -27.63 -5.22
N GLY A 13 14.64 -28.05 -6.38
CA GLY A 13 13.21 -28.34 -6.57
C GLY A 13 12.36 -27.11 -6.85
N GLY A 14 12.97 -25.93 -7.04
CA GLY A 14 12.29 -24.75 -7.55
C GLY A 14 11.91 -24.88 -9.03
N ASP A 15 10.99 -24.02 -9.48
CA ASP A 15 10.51 -23.98 -10.86
C ASP A 15 10.69 -22.55 -11.43
N PRO A 16 11.87 -22.24 -11.99
CA PRO A 16 12.14 -20.94 -12.60
C PRO A 16 11.21 -20.63 -13.78
N GLU A 17 10.73 -21.67 -14.48
CA GLU A 17 9.83 -21.50 -15.62
C GLU A 17 8.46 -20.99 -15.15
N ARG A 18 7.97 -21.48 -14.00
CA ARG A 18 6.77 -20.93 -13.37
C ARG A 18 6.91 -19.45 -13.00
N ILE A 19 8.11 -19.00 -12.61
CA ILE A 19 8.40 -17.58 -12.35
C ILE A 19 8.40 -16.80 -13.67
N ARG A 20 9.02 -17.31 -14.75
CA ARG A 20 8.98 -16.70 -16.09
C ARG A 20 7.54 -16.53 -16.56
N GLN A 21 6.72 -17.57 -16.44
CA GLN A 21 5.30 -17.51 -16.76
C GLN A 21 4.55 -16.46 -15.91
N ASN A 22 4.91 -16.30 -14.63
CA ASN A 22 4.34 -15.25 -13.80
C ASN A 22 4.75 -13.84 -14.27
N GLN A 23 6.01 -13.63 -14.65
CA GLN A 23 6.50 -12.36 -15.21
C GLN A 23 5.79 -12.01 -16.52
N ILE A 24 5.64 -13.00 -17.43
CA ILE A 24 4.87 -12.85 -18.68
C ILE A 24 3.44 -12.43 -18.36
N LYS A 25 2.77 -13.16 -17.45
CA LYS A 25 1.41 -12.83 -17.01
C LYS A 25 1.31 -11.43 -16.40
N ARG A 26 2.36 -10.96 -15.71
CA ARG A 26 2.43 -9.61 -15.11
C ARG A 26 2.92 -8.53 -16.07
N PHE A 27 3.23 -8.86 -17.31
CA PHE A 27 3.77 -7.94 -18.31
C PHE A 27 5.05 -7.25 -17.83
N LYS A 28 5.91 -8.03 -17.20
CA LYS A 28 7.23 -7.62 -16.69
C LYS A 28 8.32 -8.36 -17.44
N ASP A 29 9.51 -7.79 -17.41
CA ASP A 29 10.67 -8.35 -18.09
C ASP A 29 11.03 -9.74 -17.53
N VAL A 30 11.01 -10.72 -18.42
CA VAL A 30 11.29 -12.13 -18.11
C VAL A 30 12.79 -12.36 -17.93
N SER A 31 13.63 -11.54 -18.59
CA SER A 31 15.09 -11.67 -18.53
C SER A 31 15.63 -11.52 -17.09
N LEU A 32 14.90 -10.80 -16.24
CA LEU A 32 15.20 -10.65 -14.81
C LEU A 32 15.24 -11.99 -14.07
N VAL A 33 14.49 -13.01 -14.51
CA VAL A 33 14.53 -14.35 -13.90
C VAL A 33 15.87 -15.03 -14.18
N ASP A 34 16.39 -14.85 -15.40
CA ASP A 34 17.68 -15.39 -15.82
C ASP A 34 18.82 -14.64 -15.14
N GLU A 35 18.72 -13.31 -15.05
CA GLU A 35 19.68 -12.47 -14.33
C GLU A 35 19.78 -12.86 -12.85
N VAL A 36 18.64 -13.04 -12.15
CA VAL A 36 18.62 -13.49 -10.75
C VAL A 36 19.22 -14.88 -10.62
N SER A 37 18.89 -15.80 -11.52
CA SER A 37 19.41 -17.17 -11.49
C SER A 37 20.92 -17.22 -11.71
N GLU A 38 21.44 -16.39 -12.62
CA GLU A 38 22.86 -16.30 -12.90
C GLU A 38 23.61 -15.62 -11.75
N ASN A 39 23.10 -14.51 -11.24
CA ASN A 39 23.65 -13.84 -10.05
C ASN A 39 23.66 -14.77 -8.83
N ASP A 40 22.63 -15.61 -8.63
CA ASP A 40 22.61 -16.62 -7.56
C ASP A 40 23.68 -17.71 -7.76
N LYS A 41 23.86 -18.21 -9.00
CA LYS A 41 24.93 -19.18 -9.31
C LYS A 41 26.31 -18.59 -9.04
N GLN A 42 26.54 -17.35 -9.46
CA GLN A 42 27.78 -16.63 -9.21
C GLN A 42 27.99 -16.43 -7.70
N TRP A 43 26.97 -15.99 -6.98
CA TRP A 43 27.03 -15.84 -5.53
C TRP A 43 27.35 -17.16 -4.82
N ARG A 44 26.72 -18.28 -5.21
CA ARG A 44 27.01 -19.62 -4.66
C ARG A 44 28.44 -20.06 -4.94
N LYS A 45 28.93 -19.84 -6.16
CA LYS A 45 30.32 -20.12 -6.55
C LYS A 45 31.30 -19.30 -5.70
N LEU A 46 31.03 -18.02 -5.51
CA LEU A 46 31.84 -17.12 -4.68
C LEU A 46 31.78 -17.52 -3.20
N ARG A 47 30.60 -17.92 -2.69
CA ARG A 47 30.43 -18.40 -1.32
C ARG A 47 31.21 -19.68 -1.06
N PHE A 48 31.11 -20.65 -1.95
CA PHE A 48 31.90 -21.88 -1.87
C PHE A 48 33.41 -21.59 -1.90
N ARG A 49 33.84 -20.68 -2.78
CA ARG A 49 35.24 -20.21 -2.82
C ARG A 49 35.65 -19.55 -1.52
N ALA A 50 34.80 -18.71 -0.93
CA ALA A 50 35.06 -18.06 0.36
C ALA A 50 35.18 -19.08 1.50
N ASP A 51 34.30 -20.08 1.57
CA ASP A 51 34.36 -21.15 2.57
C ASP A 51 35.63 -22.01 2.40
N HIS A 52 36.03 -22.29 1.15
CA HIS A 52 37.29 -22.97 0.84
C HIS A 52 38.52 -22.13 1.26
N LEU A 53 38.53 -20.83 0.94
CA LEU A 53 39.60 -19.91 1.36
C LEU A 53 39.69 -19.79 2.88
N ASN A 54 38.56 -19.78 3.60
CA ASN A 54 38.54 -19.79 5.06
C ASN A 54 39.14 -21.08 5.63
N LYS A 55 38.85 -22.24 5.01
CA LYS A 55 39.46 -23.52 5.40
C LYS A 55 40.97 -23.52 5.15
N LEU A 56 41.42 -23.02 3.99
CA LEU A 56 42.83 -22.85 3.66
C LEU A 56 43.53 -21.91 4.63
N ARG A 57 42.94 -20.74 4.93
CA ARG A 57 43.47 -19.80 5.93
C ARG A 57 43.66 -20.47 7.28
N ASN A 58 42.68 -21.24 7.75
CA ASN A 58 42.78 -21.95 9.02
C ASN A 58 43.87 -23.03 8.98
N GLN A 59 44.07 -23.71 7.85
CA GLN A 59 45.17 -24.64 7.64
C GLN A 59 46.53 -23.95 7.61
N CYS A 60 46.66 -22.83 6.90
CA CYS A 60 47.88 -22.01 6.89
C CYS A 60 48.22 -21.52 8.30
N ASN A 61 47.25 -21.01 9.06
CA ASN A 61 47.47 -20.61 10.45
C ASN A 61 47.96 -21.78 11.33
N LYS A 62 47.42 -22.98 11.11
CA LYS A 62 47.88 -24.20 11.80
C LYS A 62 49.33 -24.54 11.45
N VAL A 63 49.66 -24.55 10.15
CA VAL A 63 51.02 -24.84 9.65
C VAL A 63 52.01 -23.79 10.11
N VAL A 64 51.67 -22.49 10.06
CA VAL A 64 52.49 -21.39 10.58
C VAL A 64 52.72 -21.57 12.08
N GLY A 65 51.69 -21.91 12.85
CA GLY A 65 51.83 -22.22 14.28
C GLY A 65 52.75 -23.41 14.56
N GLU A 66 52.70 -24.45 13.73
CA GLU A 66 53.60 -25.61 13.80
C GLU A 66 55.04 -25.28 13.40
N LYS A 67 55.23 -24.46 12.35
CA LYS A 67 56.55 -24.01 11.87
C LYS A 67 57.20 -23.01 12.82
N MET A 68 56.42 -22.13 13.45
CA MET A 68 56.89 -21.25 14.52
C MET A 68 57.36 -22.05 15.74
N LYS A 69 56.62 -23.11 16.12
CA LYS A 69 57.10 -24.06 17.15
C LYS A 69 58.42 -24.73 16.77
N LYS A 70 58.68 -24.93 15.47
CA LYS A 70 59.89 -25.56 14.91
C LYS A 70 61.00 -24.59 14.47
N LYS A 71 60.79 -23.26 14.57
CA LYS A 71 61.74 -22.19 14.19
C LYS A 71 62.24 -22.24 12.73
N GLU A 72 61.35 -22.53 11.77
CA GLU A 72 61.71 -22.55 10.35
C GLU A 72 61.74 -21.13 9.71
N PRO A 73 62.65 -20.82 8.74
CA PRO A 73 62.74 -19.53 8.07
C PRO A 73 61.65 -19.31 7.00
N VAL A 74 61.23 -18.05 6.83
CA VAL A 74 60.12 -17.60 5.94
C VAL A 74 60.64 -17.29 4.54
N GLY A 75 59.89 -17.67 3.48
CA GLY A 75 60.26 -17.44 2.07
C GLY A 75 59.34 -16.44 1.35
N ASP A 76 59.88 -15.85 0.26
CA ASP A 76 59.33 -14.75 -0.55
C ASP A 76 58.80 -15.24 -1.92
N ASP A 77 57.48 -15.20 -2.18
CA ASP A 77 56.91 -14.87 -3.50
C ASP A 77 55.37 -14.75 -3.44
N ASP A 78 54.80 -13.71 -4.04
CA ASP A 78 53.36 -13.37 -4.08
C ASP A 78 52.99 -12.76 -5.45
N SER A 79 52.28 -13.51 -6.31
CA SER A 79 51.53 -12.89 -7.43
C SER A 79 50.36 -13.75 -7.93
N ILE A 80 49.27 -13.10 -8.35
CA ILE A 80 48.09 -13.71 -8.99
C ILE A 80 47.69 -12.92 -10.26
N PRO A 81 47.24 -13.58 -11.35
CA PRO A 81 47.12 -12.99 -12.69
C PRO A 81 45.75 -12.39 -13.10
N GLU A 82 45.75 -11.87 -14.32
CA GLU A 82 45.10 -10.65 -14.85
C GLU A 82 44.00 -10.96 -15.90
N ASN A 83 43.00 -11.77 -15.56
CA ASN A 83 41.98 -12.24 -16.50
C ASN A 83 40.54 -12.01 -16.02
N VAL A 84 40.32 -10.88 -15.37
CA VAL A 84 39.06 -10.48 -14.69
C VAL A 84 38.17 -9.54 -15.53
N LEU A 85 38.47 -9.26 -16.80
CA LEU A 85 37.83 -8.16 -17.52
C LEU A 85 37.14 -8.57 -18.85
N ASN A 86 35.85 -8.19 -18.96
CA ASN A 86 34.99 -7.97 -20.15
C ASN A 86 33.99 -9.11 -20.50
N GLU A 87 32.72 -8.91 -20.89
CA GLU A 87 31.62 -7.92 -20.73
C GLU A 87 30.45 -8.48 -21.60
N ILE A 88 29.18 -8.19 -21.25
CA ILE A 88 27.91 -8.72 -21.83
C ILE A 88 27.16 -7.59 -22.58
N GLU A 89 26.31 -7.90 -23.59
CA GLU A 89 25.01 -7.26 -23.97
C GLU A 89 24.45 -7.96 -25.25
N GLU A 90 23.15 -8.07 -25.63
CA GLU A 90 21.83 -7.47 -25.30
C GLU A 90 20.70 -8.26 -26.07
N LEU A 91 19.39 -8.14 -25.73
CA LEU A 91 18.24 -7.98 -26.68
C LEU A 91 16.80 -8.03 -26.09
N ASN A 92 15.91 -7.24 -26.72
CA ASN A 92 14.52 -6.83 -26.44
C ASN A 92 13.38 -7.75 -26.97
N GLN A 93 12.14 -7.65 -26.43
CA GLN A 93 10.90 -7.18 -27.13
C GLN A 93 9.55 -7.41 -26.40
N ASP A 94 8.82 -6.29 -26.20
CA ASP A 94 7.42 -5.94 -26.52
C ASP A 94 6.18 -6.89 -26.41
N LYS A 95 5.23 -6.38 -25.62
CA LYS A 95 3.73 -6.36 -25.71
C LYS A 95 2.89 -7.60 -25.35
N LEU A 96 1.91 -7.36 -24.46
CA LEU A 96 0.45 -7.38 -24.68
C LEU A 96 -0.28 -6.91 -23.38
N ARG A 97 -1.60 -6.70 -23.36
CA ARG A 97 -2.41 -6.29 -22.17
C ARG A 97 -3.80 -6.93 -22.25
N ASP A 98 -4.38 -7.26 -21.09
CA ASP A 98 -5.78 -7.68 -20.92
C ASP A 98 -6.50 -6.85 -19.83
N GLU A 99 -7.84 -6.91 -19.84
CA GLU A 99 -8.79 -6.09 -19.07
C GLU A 99 -9.32 -6.75 -17.76
N ASN A 100 -9.73 -5.95 -16.77
CA ASN A 100 -10.21 -6.40 -15.44
C ASN A 100 -11.55 -7.16 -15.50
N GLY A 101 -11.70 -8.20 -14.67
CA GLY A 101 -12.94 -8.97 -14.52
C GLY A 101 -13.83 -8.47 -13.37
N ILE A 102 -15.15 -8.43 -13.59
CA ILE A 102 -16.15 -8.10 -12.55
C ILE A 102 -16.61 -9.39 -11.87
N GLU A 103 -16.46 -9.46 -10.54
CA GLU A 103 -16.83 -10.64 -9.73
C GLU A 103 -18.23 -10.53 -9.14
N ARG A 104 -18.61 -9.34 -8.64
CA ARG A 104 -19.90 -9.08 -7.99
C ARG A 104 -20.39 -7.66 -8.25
N LEU A 105 -21.71 -7.47 -8.23
CA LEU A 105 -22.40 -6.18 -8.33
C LEU A 105 -23.50 -6.12 -7.26
N VAL A 106 -23.54 -5.06 -6.46
CA VAL A 106 -24.44 -4.93 -5.29
C VAL A 106 -25.10 -3.55 -5.26
N GLY A 107 -26.42 -3.52 -5.06
CA GLY A 107 -27.22 -2.30 -4.98
C GLY A 107 -27.58 -1.69 -6.33
N ASP A 108 -28.17 -0.50 -6.33
CA ASP A 108 -28.47 0.24 -7.55
C ASP A 108 -27.25 1.04 -8.03
N THR A 109 -26.64 0.56 -9.10
CA THR A 109 -25.46 1.17 -9.71
C THR A 109 -25.76 1.89 -11.03
N THR A 110 -27.02 2.28 -11.23
CA THR A 110 -27.48 2.94 -12.47
C THR A 110 -28.10 4.30 -12.22
N THR A 111 -28.68 4.50 -11.03
CA THR A 111 -29.24 5.80 -10.64
C THR A 111 -28.20 6.91 -10.73
N LYS A 112 -28.61 8.01 -11.35
CA LYS A 112 -27.84 9.26 -11.39
C LYS A 112 -28.47 10.29 -10.45
N LYS A 113 -27.64 11.15 -9.86
CA LYS A 113 -28.06 12.24 -8.99
C LYS A 113 -27.47 13.57 -9.45
N LYS A 114 -28.00 14.67 -8.91
CA LYS A 114 -27.79 16.02 -9.46
C LYS A 114 -26.36 16.52 -9.30
N TYR A 115 -25.82 16.47 -8.08
CA TYR A 115 -24.53 17.07 -7.77
C TYR A 115 -23.45 16.01 -7.56
N SER A 116 -22.23 16.32 -8.00
CA SER A 116 -21.03 15.54 -7.68
C SER A 116 -20.54 15.84 -6.27
N HIS A 117 -19.71 14.96 -5.72
CA HIS A 117 -19.09 15.16 -4.42
C HIS A 117 -18.29 16.49 -4.35
N VAL A 118 -17.79 16.99 -5.48
CA VAL A 118 -17.03 18.25 -5.55
C VAL A 118 -17.87 19.47 -5.19
N ASP A 119 -19.14 19.48 -5.60
CA ASP A 119 -20.07 20.55 -5.27
C ASP A 119 -20.61 20.37 -3.85
N LEU A 120 -20.96 19.12 -3.50
CA LEU A 120 -21.59 18.78 -2.23
C LEU A 120 -20.70 19.13 -1.02
N VAL A 121 -19.39 18.89 -1.08
CA VAL A 121 -18.47 19.27 0.02
C VAL A 121 -18.46 20.77 0.29
N VAL A 122 -18.74 21.60 -0.72
CA VAL A 122 -18.85 23.05 -0.59
C VAL A 122 -20.24 23.46 -0.11
N MET A 123 -21.29 22.84 -0.64
CA MET A 123 -22.68 23.14 -0.30
C MET A 123 -22.99 22.92 1.19
N VAL A 124 -22.38 21.90 1.81
CA VAL A 124 -22.48 21.65 3.26
C VAL A 124 -21.51 22.49 4.10
N ASP A 125 -20.75 23.40 3.47
CA ASP A 125 -19.65 24.15 4.06
C ASP A 125 -18.64 23.28 4.83
N GLY A 126 -18.32 22.11 4.26
CA GLY A 126 -17.49 21.09 4.90
C GLY A 126 -16.02 21.11 4.50
N VAL A 127 -15.69 21.74 3.36
CA VAL A 127 -14.32 21.80 2.82
C VAL A 127 -13.97 23.22 2.38
N ASP A 128 -12.72 23.63 2.66
CA ASP A 128 -12.09 24.82 2.11
C ASP A 128 -10.79 24.44 1.35
N ASN A 129 -10.93 24.18 0.05
CA ASN A 129 -9.80 23.84 -0.83
C ASN A 129 -8.94 25.06 -1.19
N GLU A 130 -9.52 26.27 -1.26
CA GLU A 130 -8.78 27.48 -1.63
C GLU A 130 -7.76 27.82 -0.55
N ARG A 131 -8.19 27.89 0.72
CA ARG A 131 -7.26 28.12 1.84
C ARG A 131 -6.33 26.92 2.03
N GLY A 132 -6.82 25.70 1.83
CA GLY A 132 -5.98 24.50 1.86
C GLY A 132 -4.85 24.55 0.85
N THR A 133 -5.12 25.04 -0.37
CA THR A 133 -4.11 25.19 -1.42
C THR A 133 -3.05 26.23 -1.05
N VAL A 134 -3.45 27.34 -0.43
CA VAL A 134 -2.52 28.36 0.07
C VAL A 134 -1.62 27.80 1.17
N THR A 135 -2.15 26.98 2.08
CA THR A 135 -1.37 26.42 3.20
C THR A 135 -0.46 25.26 2.80
N ALA A 136 -0.96 24.29 2.03
CA ALA A 136 -0.28 23.00 1.81
C ALA A 136 0.11 22.74 0.34
N GLY A 137 -0.14 23.69 -0.56
CA GLY A 137 0.06 23.51 -2.00
C GLY A 137 -1.11 22.79 -2.69
N GLY A 138 -0.92 22.41 -3.96
CA GLY A 138 -1.97 21.76 -4.75
C GLY A 138 -2.59 20.54 -4.04
N ARG A 139 -3.90 20.33 -4.20
CA ARG A 139 -4.70 19.31 -3.48
C ARG A 139 -4.77 19.47 -1.95
N GLY A 140 -4.21 20.55 -1.39
CA GLY A 140 -4.42 20.92 0.01
C GLY A 140 -5.89 21.25 0.30
N TYR A 141 -6.36 20.88 1.49
CA TYR A 141 -7.73 21.13 1.93
C TYR A 141 -7.78 21.35 3.44
N TYR A 142 -8.76 22.14 3.89
CA TYR A 142 -9.24 22.08 5.26
C TYR A 142 -10.58 21.36 5.28
N LEU A 143 -10.71 20.34 6.13
CA LEU A 143 -12.00 19.75 6.50
C LEU A 143 -12.56 20.51 7.71
N LYS A 144 -13.87 20.81 7.71
CA LYS A 144 -14.50 21.58 8.78
C LYS A 144 -15.96 21.19 9.04
N GLY A 145 -16.44 21.61 10.20
CA GLY A 145 -17.84 21.50 10.61
C GLY A 145 -18.40 20.08 10.46
N PRO A 146 -19.50 19.88 9.72
CA PRO A 146 -20.19 18.60 9.67
C PRO A 146 -19.32 17.45 9.13
N LEU A 147 -18.40 17.71 8.21
CA LEU A 147 -17.58 16.65 7.61
C LEU A 147 -16.47 16.16 8.54
N VAL A 148 -16.02 16.96 9.50
CA VAL A 148 -15.12 16.49 10.56
C VAL A 148 -15.84 15.49 11.46
N PHE A 149 -17.08 15.77 11.85
CA PHE A 149 -17.89 14.81 12.61
C PHE A 149 -18.20 13.55 11.82
N LEU A 150 -18.49 13.67 10.52
CA LEU A 150 -18.72 12.52 9.65
C LEU A 150 -17.46 11.65 9.50
N GLU A 151 -16.28 12.25 9.38
CA GLU A 151 -15.00 11.53 9.37
C GLU A 151 -14.78 10.75 10.66
N GLN A 152 -14.96 11.39 11.81
CA GLN A 152 -14.84 10.73 13.11
C GLN A 152 -15.87 9.61 13.29
N ALA A 153 -17.09 9.78 12.78
CA ALA A 153 -18.11 8.73 12.79
C ALA A 153 -17.69 7.52 11.95
N LEU A 154 -17.13 7.75 10.76
CA LEU A 154 -16.63 6.68 9.89
C LEU A 154 -15.49 5.89 10.53
N ILE A 155 -14.53 6.60 11.14
CA ILE A 155 -13.40 5.98 11.84
C ILE A 155 -13.91 5.07 12.97
N ASN A 156 -14.79 5.60 13.83
CA ASN A 156 -15.33 4.84 14.96
C ASN A 156 -16.17 3.63 14.50
N HIS A 157 -17.02 3.80 13.48
CA HIS A 157 -17.82 2.70 12.95
C HIS A 157 -16.95 1.59 12.35
N ALA A 158 -15.93 1.96 11.56
CA ALA A 158 -15.00 1.00 10.98
C ALA A 158 -14.20 0.23 12.05
N LEU A 159 -13.70 0.92 13.07
CA LEU A 159 -12.96 0.30 14.18
C LEU A 159 -13.84 -0.64 15.01
N ASN A 160 -15.08 -0.24 15.33
CA ASN A 160 -16.01 -1.08 16.08
C ASN A 160 -16.37 -2.36 15.31
N LEU A 161 -16.66 -2.25 14.01
CA LEU A 161 -16.95 -3.43 13.18
C LEU A 161 -15.76 -4.39 13.13
N LEU A 162 -14.53 -3.90 13.00
CA LEU A 162 -13.34 -4.76 13.02
C LEU A 162 -13.10 -5.37 14.40
N HIS A 163 -13.32 -4.60 15.48
CA HIS A 163 -13.21 -5.10 16.85
C HIS A 163 -14.15 -6.28 17.11
N ASP A 164 -15.40 -6.20 16.65
CA ASP A 164 -16.38 -7.28 16.74
C ASP A 164 -15.96 -8.54 15.96
N GLN A 165 -15.07 -8.40 14.96
CA GLN A 165 -14.44 -9.51 14.22
C GLN A 165 -13.09 -9.96 14.80
N GLY A 166 -12.75 -9.51 16.02
CA GLY A 166 -11.55 -9.91 16.75
C GLY A 166 -10.26 -9.21 16.28
N PHE A 167 -10.36 -8.09 15.56
CA PHE A 167 -9.19 -7.28 15.22
C PHE A 167 -8.79 -6.39 16.39
N VAL A 168 -7.49 -6.25 16.61
CA VAL A 168 -6.91 -5.35 17.60
C VAL A 168 -6.69 -3.97 16.96
N PRO A 169 -7.32 -2.89 17.47
CA PRO A 169 -7.03 -1.53 17.01
C PRO A 169 -5.57 -1.17 17.25
N LEU A 170 -4.89 -0.67 16.22
CA LEU A 170 -3.48 -0.33 16.27
C LEU A 170 -3.22 1.05 15.65
N TYR A 171 -2.85 2.00 16.50
CA TYR A 171 -2.36 3.30 16.06
C TYR A 171 -0.86 3.22 15.76
N THR A 172 -0.45 3.70 14.58
CA THR A 172 0.92 3.51 14.08
C THR A 172 1.73 4.82 14.08
N PRO A 173 3.07 4.76 14.17
CA PRO A 173 3.91 5.90 13.81
C PRO A 173 3.67 6.32 12.36
N PHE A 174 3.62 7.63 12.09
CA PHE A 174 3.34 8.17 10.74
C PHE A 174 4.59 8.37 9.88
N PHE A 175 5.76 8.09 10.44
CA PHE A 175 7.02 8.09 9.72
C PHE A 175 7.81 6.83 10.05
N MET A 176 8.56 6.33 9.08
CA MET A 176 9.44 5.18 9.23
C MET A 176 10.87 5.55 8.83
N ARG A 177 11.85 4.96 9.51
CA ARG A 177 13.27 5.07 9.13
C ARG A 177 13.49 4.50 7.72
N LYS A 178 14.40 5.10 6.96
CA LYS A 178 14.69 4.71 5.57
C LYS A 178 15.03 3.23 5.40
N ASP A 179 15.83 2.67 6.31
CA ASP A 179 16.23 1.25 6.30
C ASP A 179 15.01 0.32 6.43
N VAL A 180 14.08 0.63 7.34
CA VAL A 180 12.86 -0.13 7.56
C VAL A 180 11.85 0.08 6.43
N MET A 181 11.67 1.32 5.95
CA MET A 181 10.75 1.60 4.84
C MET A 181 11.14 0.83 3.57
N ARG A 182 12.44 0.65 3.31
CA ARG A 182 12.95 -0.16 2.18
C ARG A 182 12.59 -1.65 2.28
N GLU A 183 12.14 -2.12 3.44
CA GLU A 183 11.68 -3.50 3.63
C GLU A 183 10.23 -3.70 3.22
N VAL A 184 9.40 -2.64 3.30
CA VAL A 184 7.95 -2.69 3.07
C VAL A 184 7.46 -1.89 1.85
N ALA A 185 8.30 -1.03 1.28
CA ALA A 185 7.99 -0.27 0.06
C ALA A 185 8.80 -0.77 -1.16
N GLN A 186 8.24 -0.56 -2.36
CA GLN A 186 8.93 -0.77 -3.64
C GLN A 186 9.73 0.48 -4.02
N LEU A 187 10.75 0.31 -4.87
CA LEU A 187 11.61 1.43 -5.28
C LEU A 187 10.82 2.56 -5.93
N SER A 188 9.89 2.26 -6.84
CA SER A 188 9.05 3.28 -7.49
C SER A 188 8.21 4.08 -6.50
N GLN A 189 7.81 3.49 -5.37
CA GLN A 189 7.03 4.20 -4.34
C GLN A 189 7.86 5.29 -3.65
N PHE A 190 9.19 5.16 -3.57
CA PHE A 190 10.04 6.22 -3.03
C PHE A 190 10.04 7.48 -3.92
N ASP A 191 9.88 7.30 -5.24
CA ASP A 191 9.90 8.39 -6.20
C ASP A 191 8.51 8.98 -6.45
N GLU A 192 7.46 8.15 -6.37
CA GLU A 192 6.11 8.51 -6.82
C GLU A 192 5.10 8.75 -5.68
N GLU A 193 5.31 8.14 -4.50
CA GLU A 193 4.29 8.06 -3.45
C GLU A 193 4.77 8.63 -2.10
N LEU A 194 6.01 8.39 -1.69
CA LEU A 194 6.47 8.66 -0.31
C LEU A 194 7.07 10.05 -0.14
N TYR A 195 6.54 10.81 0.82
CA TYR A 195 7.19 12.05 1.28
C TYR A 195 8.41 11.73 2.16
N LYS A 196 9.54 12.39 1.87
CA LYS A 196 10.74 12.33 2.70
C LYS A 196 10.67 13.34 3.86
N VAL A 197 11.03 12.89 5.05
CA VAL A 197 11.16 13.70 6.27
C VAL A 197 12.63 13.77 6.63
N ILE A 198 13.12 14.98 6.83
CA ILE A 198 14.50 15.26 7.21
C ILE A 198 14.49 15.81 8.64
N GLY A 199 15.15 15.10 9.55
CA GLY A 199 15.31 15.52 10.95
C GLY A 199 16.75 15.40 11.40
N LYS A 200 17.09 15.92 12.58
CA LYS A 200 18.37 15.61 13.21
C LYS A 200 18.37 14.14 13.64
N ASP A 201 19.51 13.47 13.52
CA ASP A 201 19.67 12.08 14.00
C ASP A 201 19.74 12.02 15.53
N SER A 202 20.22 13.11 16.13
CA SER A 202 20.41 13.26 17.56
C SER A 202 19.71 14.50 18.10
N GLU A 203 19.19 14.41 19.32
CA GLU A 203 18.62 15.55 20.05
C GLU A 203 19.70 16.51 20.57
N LYS A 204 20.98 16.16 20.41
CA LYS A 204 22.10 16.99 20.83
C LYS A 204 22.29 18.19 19.89
N SER A 205 22.52 19.36 20.48
CA SER A 205 22.62 20.61 19.73
C SER A 205 23.87 20.70 18.84
N ASP A 206 24.95 20.05 19.26
CA ASP A 206 26.27 20.00 18.61
C ASP A 206 26.36 18.91 17.52
N ASP A 207 25.36 18.04 17.43
CA ASP A 207 25.30 17.01 16.40
C ASP A 207 24.65 17.58 15.12
N ALA A 208 25.43 17.56 14.04
CA ALA A 208 25.03 18.02 12.72
C ALA A 208 24.54 16.87 11.82
N THR A 209 24.49 15.64 12.34
CA THR A 209 24.00 14.49 11.57
C THR A 209 22.48 14.58 11.35
N VAL A 210 22.08 14.14 10.16
CA VAL A 210 20.72 14.22 9.66
C VAL A 210 20.21 12.82 9.41
N ASP A 211 19.02 12.51 9.91
CA ASP A 211 18.33 11.25 9.64
C ASP A 211 17.22 11.45 8.60
N GLU A 212 17.15 10.49 7.68
CA GLU A 212 16.13 10.43 6.64
C GLU A 212 15.04 9.43 7.04
N LYS A 213 13.84 9.94 7.20
CA LYS A 213 12.63 9.16 7.42
C LYS A 213 11.66 9.39 6.26
N TYR A 214 10.61 8.58 6.18
CA TYR A 214 9.56 8.72 5.18
C TYR A 214 8.19 8.68 5.84
N LEU A 215 7.30 9.57 5.46
CA LEU A 215 5.90 9.49 5.88
C LEU A 215 5.26 8.24 5.26
N ILE A 216 4.38 7.60 6.02
CA ILE A 216 3.69 6.39 5.57
C ILE A 216 2.61 6.72 4.53
N ALA A 217 2.49 5.89 3.49
CA ALA A 217 1.41 5.96 2.51
C ALA A 217 0.18 5.12 2.91
N THR A 218 0.35 4.30 3.95
CA THR A 218 -0.61 3.30 4.42
C THR A 218 -0.16 2.76 5.79
N SER A 219 -1.10 2.39 6.67
CA SER A 219 -0.76 1.77 7.96
C SER A 219 -0.21 0.34 7.81
N GLU A 220 -0.46 -0.31 6.66
CA GLU A 220 0.18 -1.55 6.24
C GLU A 220 1.71 -1.53 6.43
N GLN A 221 2.37 -0.41 6.07
CA GLN A 221 3.84 -0.29 6.13
C GLN A 221 4.39 -0.45 7.55
N PRO A 222 3.95 0.35 8.55
CA PRO A 222 4.40 0.20 9.92
C PRO A 222 3.88 -1.07 10.59
N ILE A 223 2.69 -1.58 10.23
CA ILE A 223 2.15 -2.83 10.81
C ILE A 223 2.94 -4.05 10.32
N ALA A 224 3.29 -4.11 9.02
CA ALA A 224 4.15 -5.16 8.50
C ALA A 224 5.51 -5.15 9.23
N ALA A 225 6.10 -3.97 9.41
CA ALA A 225 7.36 -3.79 10.13
C ALA A 225 7.28 -4.03 11.64
N PHE A 226 6.08 -4.06 12.23
CA PHE A 226 5.86 -4.27 13.67
C PHE A 226 6.39 -5.63 14.13
N HIS A 227 6.27 -6.65 13.28
CA HIS A 227 6.73 -8.03 13.56
C HIS A 227 8.11 -8.34 12.95
N ARG A 228 8.89 -7.33 12.58
CA ARG A 228 10.17 -7.50 11.90
C ARG A 228 11.14 -8.36 12.75
N ASP A 229 11.71 -9.37 12.11
CA ASP A 229 12.67 -10.34 12.67
C ASP A 229 12.12 -11.23 13.80
N GLU A 230 10.79 -11.39 13.89
CA GLU A 230 10.16 -12.27 14.87
C GLU A 230 9.99 -13.72 14.39
N TRP A 231 9.84 -14.62 15.37
CA TRP A 231 9.32 -15.98 15.18
C TRP A 231 7.94 -16.03 15.83
N LEU A 232 6.89 -16.20 15.03
CA LEU A 232 5.51 -16.20 15.51
C LEU A 232 5.06 -17.62 15.87
N PRO A 233 4.68 -17.90 17.12
CA PRO A 233 4.13 -19.19 17.52
C PRO A 233 2.86 -19.53 16.73
N THR A 234 2.68 -20.81 16.40
CA THR A 234 1.58 -21.24 15.52
C THR A 234 0.22 -21.01 16.18
N GLU A 235 0.15 -21.10 17.51
CA GLU A 235 -1.02 -20.86 18.33
C GLU A 235 -1.43 -19.38 18.43
N SER A 236 -0.54 -18.44 18.11
CA SER A 236 -0.88 -17.01 18.09
C SER A 236 -1.53 -16.54 16.79
N LEU A 237 -1.55 -17.39 15.75
CA LEU A 237 -2.06 -17.04 14.44
C LEU A 237 -3.53 -17.47 14.30
N PRO A 238 -4.38 -16.67 13.62
CA PRO A 238 -4.04 -15.42 12.93
C PRO A 238 -3.96 -14.20 13.88
N LEU A 239 -2.95 -13.34 13.66
CA LEU A 239 -2.90 -12.00 14.26
C LEU A 239 -3.65 -11.02 13.37
N ARG A 240 -4.59 -10.27 13.96
CA ARG A 240 -5.52 -9.39 13.24
C ARG A 240 -5.41 -7.96 13.77
N TYR A 241 -5.07 -7.00 12.92
CA TYR A 241 -4.90 -5.59 13.28
C TYR A 241 -5.84 -4.68 12.50
N ALA A 242 -6.52 -3.81 13.24
CA ALA A 242 -7.29 -2.68 12.69
C ALA A 242 -6.39 -1.43 12.76
N GLY A 243 -5.58 -1.23 11.72
CA GLY A 243 -4.67 -0.10 11.60
C GLY A 243 -5.44 1.21 11.44
N TYR A 244 -5.13 2.21 12.27
CA TYR A 244 -5.65 3.57 12.12
C TYR A 244 -4.49 4.56 11.99
N SER A 245 -4.43 5.25 10.86
CA SER A 245 -3.40 6.27 10.62
C SER A 245 -3.86 7.35 9.64
N THR A 246 -3.17 8.49 9.70
CA THR A 246 -3.12 9.42 8.57
C THR A 246 -2.13 8.86 7.53
N CYS A 247 -2.53 8.88 6.27
CA CYS A 247 -1.76 8.42 5.12
C CYS A 247 -1.30 9.62 4.28
N PHE A 248 -0.06 9.57 3.81
CA PHE A 248 0.56 10.63 3.01
C PHE A 248 1.00 10.09 1.65
N ARG A 249 0.49 10.68 0.55
CA ARG A 249 0.82 10.26 -0.82
C ARG A 249 1.16 11.45 -1.70
N GLN A 250 2.31 11.43 -2.37
CA GLN A 250 2.72 12.50 -3.29
C GLN A 250 1.87 12.55 -4.56
N GLU A 251 1.18 11.45 -4.92
CA GLU A 251 0.29 11.37 -6.09
C GLU A 251 0.96 11.80 -7.41
N VAL A 252 2.28 11.55 -7.53
CA VAL A 252 3.04 11.82 -8.75
C VAL A 252 2.49 10.95 -9.90
N GLY A 253 2.41 11.50 -11.11
CA GLY A 253 1.82 10.82 -12.27
C GLY A 253 0.30 10.97 -12.42
N SER A 254 -0.39 11.58 -11.44
CA SER A 254 -1.84 11.85 -11.50
C SER A 254 -2.20 13.28 -11.95
N HIS A 255 -1.29 13.97 -12.65
CA HIS A 255 -1.46 15.38 -12.99
C HIS A 255 -2.79 15.65 -13.72
N GLY A 256 -3.57 16.61 -13.22
CA GLY A 256 -4.87 16.98 -13.79
C GLY A 256 -6.04 16.02 -13.48
N ARG A 257 -5.83 14.88 -12.82
CA ARG A 257 -6.92 13.95 -12.43
C ARG A 257 -7.48 14.27 -11.04
N ASP A 258 -8.81 14.35 -10.94
CA ASP A 258 -9.56 14.53 -9.69
C ASP A 258 -8.93 15.63 -8.78
N THR A 259 -8.61 16.79 -9.36
CA THR A 259 -7.90 17.89 -8.68
C THR A 259 -8.80 18.74 -7.77
N ARG A 260 -10.11 18.51 -7.81
CA ARG A 260 -11.12 19.22 -7.00
C ARG A 260 -11.75 18.28 -5.97
N GLY A 261 -12.21 18.86 -4.86
CA GLY A 261 -12.81 18.12 -3.75
C GLY A 261 -11.76 17.44 -2.87
N ILE A 262 -12.12 16.29 -2.28
CA ILE A 262 -11.28 15.53 -1.34
C ILE A 262 -11.08 14.06 -1.73
N PHE A 263 -11.43 13.66 -2.96
CA PHE A 263 -11.35 12.25 -3.40
C PHE A 263 -9.91 11.77 -3.63
N ARG A 264 -9.04 12.64 -4.17
CA ARG A 264 -7.61 12.39 -4.39
C ARG A 264 -6.79 13.54 -3.83
N VAL A 265 -6.24 13.33 -2.64
CA VAL A 265 -5.54 14.31 -1.81
C VAL A 265 -4.23 13.73 -1.28
N HIS A 266 -3.32 14.60 -0.86
CA HIS A 266 -2.01 14.17 -0.35
C HIS A 266 -2.05 13.61 1.07
N GLN A 267 -3.06 13.98 1.85
CA GLN A 267 -3.24 13.57 3.23
C GLN A 267 -4.68 13.05 3.41
N PHE A 268 -4.86 11.91 4.06
CA PHE A 268 -6.18 11.37 4.39
C PHE A 268 -6.10 10.30 5.47
N GLU A 269 -7.16 10.13 6.25
CA GLU A 269 -7.27 9.11 7.28
C GLU A 269 -7.73 7.78 6.67
N LYS A 270 -7.19 6.68 7.21
CA LYS A 270 -7.56 5.34 6.78
C LYS A 270 -7.66 4.39 7.97
N VAL A 271 -8.71 3.56 7.96
CA VAL A 271 -8.80 2.34 8.77
C VAL A 271 -8.50 1.15 7.86
N GLU A 272 -7.63 0.25 8.31
CA GLU A 272 -7.05 -0.83 7.53
C GLU A 272 -7.10 -2.16 8.28
N GLN A 273 -7.41 -3.23 7.57
CA GLN A 273 -7.27 -4.60 8.03
C GLN A 273 -5.87 -5.09 7.66
N PHE A 274 -5.11 -5.60 8.63
CA PHE A 274 -3.84 -6.27 8.37
C PHE A 274 -3.81 -7.60 9.13
N VAL A 275 -3.52 -8.69 8.43
CA VAL A 275 -3.54 -10.03 9.02
C VAL A 275 -2.25 -10.78 8.74
N LEU A 276 -1.67 -11.37 9.78
CA LEU A 276 -0.63 -12.38 9.69
C LEU A 276 -1.25 -13.74 9.99
N THR A 277 -1.10 -14.71 9.09
CA THR A 277 -1.74 -16.03 9.21
C THR A 277 -0.82 -17.16 8.79
N SER A 278 -1.23 -18.39 9.10
CA SER A 278 -0.49 -19.60 8.73
C SER A 278 -0.27 -19.68 7.21
N PRO A 279 0.93 -20.10 6.75
CA PRO A 279 1.17 -20.37 5.34
C PRO A 279 0.51 -21.67 4.84
N HIS A 280 -0.02 -22.50 5.75
CA HIS A 280 -0.57 -23.82 5.44
C HIS A 280 -2.10 -23.82 5.25
N ASP A 281 -2.60 -24.94 4.74
CA ASP A 281 -4.02 -25.32 4.75
C ASP A 281 -4.96 -24.26 4.15
N ASN A 282 -4.48 -23.53 3.14
CA ASN A 282 -5.24 -22.48 2.46
C ASN A 282 -5.67 -21.31 3.37
N LYS A 283 -5.12 -21.20 4.60
CA LYS A 283 -5.56 -20.25 5.63
C LYS A 283 -5.50 -18.79 5.19
N SER A 284 -4.48 -18.42 4.40
CA SER A 284 -4.41 -17.07 3.85
C SER A 284 -5.50 -16.76 2.83
N TRP A 285 -5.95 -17.74 2.06
CA TRP A 285 -6.98 -17.52 1.04
C TRP A 285 -8.39 -17.51 1.66
N GLU A 286 -8.63 -18.33 2.68
CA GLU A 286 -9.83 -18.22 3.54
C GLU A 286 -9.90 -16.82 4.19
N MET A 287 -8.77 -16.34 4.74
CA MET A 287 -8.68 -15.00 5.33
C MET A 287 -8.86 -13.89 4.29
N PHE A 288 -8.37 -14.07 3.06
CA PHE A 288 -8.56 -13.11 1.98
C PHE A 288 -10.05 -12.91 1.66
N ASP A 289 -10.82 -13.99 1.61
CA ASP A 289 -12.27 -13.95 1.41
C ASP A 289 -13.00 -13.34 2.62
N GLU A 290 -12.52 -13.59 3.85
CA GLU A 290 -13.03 -12.96 5.07
C GLU A 290 -12.80 -11.43 5.07
N MET A 291 -11.59 -10.99 4.74
CA MET A 291 -11.22 -9.56 4.75
C MET A 291 -11.99 -8.73 3.71
N ILE A 292 -12.21 -9.28 2.50
CA ILE A 292 -13.07 -8.60 1.50
C ILE A 292 -14.53 -8.59 1.94
N ALA A 293 -15.02 -9.68 2.58
CA ALA A 293 -16.37 -9.72 3.13
C ALA A 293 -16.58 -8.68 4.25
N ASN A 294 -15.58 -8.44 5.10
CA ASN A 294 -15.62 -7.38 6.11
C ASN A 294 -15.80 -5.99 5.47
N ALA A 295 -15.04 -5.70 4.41
CA ALA A 295 -15.15 -4.44 3.66
C ALA A 295 -16.50 -4.31 2.92
N GLU A 296 -17.01 -5.42 2.36
CA GLU A 296 -18.35 -5.47 1.78
C GLU A 296 -19.44 -5.22 2.82
N ASN A 297 -19.32 -5.80 4.02
CA ASN A 297 -20.26 -5.62 5.12
C ASN A 297 -20.26 -4.18 5.65
N PHE A 298 -19.09 -3.56 5.79
CA PHE A 298 -18.97 -2.14 6.08
C PHE A 298 -19.71 -1.29 5.05
N THR A 299 -19.42 -1.52 3.77
CA THR A 299 -20.02 -0.74 2.67
C THR A 299 -21.54 -0.94 2.59
N LYS A 300 -22.03 -2.18 2.79
CA LYS A 300 -23.46 -2.49 2.89
C LYS A 300 -24.11 -1.79 4.07
N SER A 301 -23.46 -1.76 5.23
CA SER A 301 -23.98 -1.09 6.44
C SER A 301 -24.17 0.42 6.23
N LEU A 302 -23.36 1.02 5.36
CA LEU A 302 -23.50 2.42 4.96
C LEU A 302 -24.56 2.65 3.86
N GLY A 303 -25.12 1.58 3.28
CA GLY A 303 -26.09 1.69 2.19
C GLY A 303 -25.50 2.17 0.86
N ILE A 304 -24.21 1.95 0.61
CA ILE A 304 -23.52 2.39 -0.61
C ILE A 304 -23.52 1.26 -1.65
N PRO A 305 -23.99 1.49 -2.91
CA PRO A 305 -23.89 0.50 -3.98
C PRO A 305 -22.44 0.35 -4.49
N TYR A 306 -22.05 -0.85 -4.93
CA TYR A 306 -20.68 -1.12 -5.38
C TYR A 306 -20.56 -2.34 -6.29
N ARG A 307 -19.35 -2.54 -6.83
CA ARG A 307 -18.90 -3.77 -7.48
C ARG A 307 -17.59 -4.27 -6.89
N ILE A 308 -17.36 -5.58 -7.00
CA ILE A 308 -16.07 -6.20 -6.71
C ILE A 308 -15.37 -6.51 -8.03
N VAL A 309 -14.14 -6.05 -8.17
CA VAL A 309 -13.31 -6.20 -9.36
C VAL A 309 -12.07 -7.01 -9.02
N ASN A 310 -11.79 -8.03 -9.82
CA ASN A 310 -10.56 -8.80 -9.73
C ASN A 310 -9.51 -8.18 -10.65
N ILE A 311 -8.42 -7.73 -10.05
CA ILE A 311 -7.44 -6.88 -10.72
C ILE A 311 -6.53 -7.73 -11.60
N VAL A 312 -6.37 -7.32 -12.86
CA VAL A 312 -5.46 -7.99 -13.79
C VAL A 312 -4.03 -7.98 -13.27
N SER A 313 -3.31 -9.05 -13.60
CA SER A 313 -1.93 -9.29 -13.22
C SER A 313 -0.98 -8.13 -13.52
N GLY A 314 -1.19 -7.39 -14.61
CA GLY A 314 -0.39 -6.22 -14.98
C GLY A 314 -0.58 -4.98 -14.11
N ALA A 315 -1.72 -4.90 -13.40
CA ALA A 315 -2.05 -3.83 -12.48
C ALA A 315 -1.80 -4.21 -11.01
N LEU A 316 -1.40 -5.47 -10.74
CA LEU A 316 -0.95 -5.88 -9.42
C LEU A 316 0.42 -5.26 -9.11
N ASN A 317 0.57 -4.77 -7.89
CA ASN A 317 1.89 -4.46 -7.36
C ASN A 317 2.68 -5.78 -7.13
N ASN A 318 4.01 -5.69 -7.06
CA ASN A 318 4.87 -6.89 -6.93
C ASN A 318 4.54 -7.78 -5.72
N ALA A 319 3.99 -7.20 -4.64
CA ALA A 319 3.67 -7.94 -3.42
C ALA A 319 2.38 -8.74 -3.51
N ALA A 320 1.35 -8.27 -4.21
CA ALA A 320 0.05 -8.95 -4.24
C ALA A 320 0.09 -10.18 -5.15
N ALA A 321 -0.27 -11.34 -4.60
CA ALA A 321 -0.54 -12.56 -5.37
C ALA A 321 -1.92 -12.52 -6.03
N LYS A 322 -2.91 -11.92 -5.36
CA LYS A 322 -4.24 -11.58 -5.87
C LYS A 322 -4.71 -10.30 -5.19
N LYS A 323 -5.48 -9.48 -5.90
CA LYS A 323 -6.09 -8.26 -5.39
C LYS A 323 -7.54 -8.14 -5.84
N LEU A 324 -8.43 -7.80 -4.91
CA LEU A 324 -9.82 -7.44 -5.17
C LEU A 324 -10.04 -5.98 -4.79
N ASP A 325 -10.63 -5.21 -5.71
CA ASP A 325 -11.06 -3.83 -5.44
C ASP A 325 -12.57 -3.79 -5.24
N LEU A 326 -13.01 -3.07 -4.21
CA LEU A 326 -14.40 -2.64 -4.09
C LEU A 326 -14.49 -1.22 -4.65
N GLU A 327 -15.21 -1.09 -5.75
CA GLU A 327 -15.49 0.18 -6.38
C GLU A 327 -16.94 0.57 -6.11
N ALA A 328 -17.15 1.67 -5.39
CA ALA A 328 -18.48 2.18 -5.10
C ALA A 328 -19.04 2.95 -6.30
N TRP A 329 -20.36 2.93 -6.45
CA TRP A 329 -21.07 3.73 -7.43
C TRP A 329 -21.24 5.17 -6.93
N PHE A 330 -20.83 6.13 -7.76
CA PHE A 330 -20.95 7.56 -7.50
C PHE A 330 -22.03 8.15 -8.42
N PRO A 331 -23.27 8.34 -7.96
CA PRO A 331 -24.40 8.68 -8.82
C PRO A 331 -24.35 10.11 -9.40
N GLY A 332 -23.71 11.06 -8.72
CA GLY A 332 -23.49 12.42 -9.24
C GLY A 332 -22.37 12.46 -10.28
N SER A 333 -21.33 11.65 -10.07
CA SER A 333 -20.23 11.48 -11.03
C SER A 333 -20.57 10.53 -12.19
N GLY A 334 -21.55 9.64 -12.02
CA GLY A 334 -21.95 8.63 -12.99
C GLY A 334 -20.90 7.54 -13.25
N ALA A 335 -20.09 7.18 -12.24
CA ALA A 335 -18.97 6.24 -12.41
C ALA A 335 -18.73 5.38 -11.16
N PHE A 336 -18.08 4.23 -11.36
CA PHE A 336 -17.49 3.45 -10.27
C PHE A 336 -16.14 4.06 -9.85
N ARG A 337 -15.90 4.12 -8.54
CA ARG A 337 -14.66 4.66 -7.97
C ARG A 337 -14.18 3.78 -6.82
N GLU A 338 -12.89 3.43 -6.83
CA GLU A 338 -12.25 2.58 -5.83
C GLU A 338 -12.33 3.20 -4.42
N LEU A 339 -12.90 2.45 -3.47
CA LEU A 339 -12.87 2.75 -2.04
C LEU A 339 -11.97 1.80 -1.26
N VAL A 340 -11.91 0.53 -1.68
CA VAL A 340 -11.15 -0.52 -1.01
C VAL A 340 -10.31 -1.29 -2.00
N SER A 341 -9.12 -1.66 -1.55
CA SER A 341 -8.25 -2.67 -2.15
C SER A 341 -7.95 -3.71 -1.08
N CYS A 342 -8.13 -4.98 -1.40
CA CYS A 342 -7.80 -6.14 -0.56
C CYS A 342 -6.78 -7.01 -1.28
N SER A 343 -5.63 -7.28 -0.66
CA SER A 343 -4.52 -8.02 -1.24
C SER A 343 -4.07 -9.16 -0.33
N ASN A 344 -3.84 -10.33 -0.93
CA ASN A 344 -3.06 -11.39 -0.30
C ASN A 344 -1.63 -11.32 -0.82
N CYS A 345 -0.67 -11.05 0.08
CA CYS A 345 0.75 -10.94 -0.26
C CYS A 345 1.55 -12.22 0.03
N THR A 346 0.90 -13.27 0.56
CA THR A 346 1.54 -14.53 0.94
C THR A 346 2.80 -14.26 1.79
N ASP A 347 3.91 -14.94 1.53
CA ASP A 347 5.15 -14.79 2.29
C ASP A 347 6.05 -13.63 1.81
N TYR A 348 5.64 -12.88 0.78
CA TYR A 348 6.49 -11.91 0.08
C TYR A 348 7.04 -10.80 0.99
N GLN A 349 6.16 -10.23 1.83
CA GLN A 349 6.53 -9.22 2.83
C GLN A 349 7.26 -9.87 4.01
N ALA A 350 6.72 -10.97 4.51
CA ALA A 350 7.25 -11.68 5.68
C ALA A 350 8.69 -12.15 5.48
N ARG A 351 9.07 -12.61 4.28
CA ARG A 351 10.44 -13.05 3.97
C ARG A 351 11.46 -11.93 4.07
N ARG A 352 11.14 -10.74 3.55
CA ARG A 352 12.05 -9.58 3.62
C ARG A 352 12.17 -9.02 5.04
N LEU A 353 11.05 -8.98 5.76
CA LEU A 353 10.98 -8.55 7.15
C LEU A 353 11.45 -9.62 8.13
N LYS A 354 11.68 -10.85 7.64
CA LYS A 354 12.08 -12.02 8.42
C LYS A 354 11.06 -12.41 9.50
N VAL A 355 9.76 -12.37 9.18
CA VAL A 355 8.67 -12.78 10.09
C VAL A 355 8.35 -14.25 9.88
N ARG A 356 8.84 -15.10 10.78
CA ARG A 356 8.93 -16.55 10.59
C ARG A 356 7.76 -17.26 11.24
N TYR A 357 7.38 -18.40 10.68
CA TYR A 357 6.30 -19.24 11.17
C TYR A 357 6.84 -20.32 12.12
N GLY A 358 6.30 -20.40 13.34
CA GLY A 358 6.65 -21.41 14.33
C GLY A 358 7.89 -21.10 15.15
N GLN A 359 8.52 -22.14 15.72
CA GLN A 359 9.73 -22.04 16.54
C GLN A 359 11.01 -22.14 15.70
N THR A 360 12.13 -21.72 16.30
CA THR A 360 13.46 -21.72 15.67
C THR A 360 13.81 -23.03 14.98
N LYS A 361 14.44 -22.91 13.80
CA LYS A 361 14.85 -23.98 12.89
C LYS A 361 15.25 -25.30 13.58
N LYS A 362 14.53 -26.39 13.31
CA LYS A 362 15.04 -27.75 13.54
C LYS A 362 16.17 -28.03 12.54
N MET A 363 17.20 -28.76 12.97
CA MET A 363 18.39 -29.00 12.13
C MET A 363 17.97 -29.58 10.76
N ASN A 364 18.37 -28.90 9.68
CA ASN A 364 18.09 -29.24 8.26
C ASN A 364 16.68 -28.97 7.68
N GLN A 365 15.80 -28.19 8.33
CA GLN A 365 14.53 -27.74 7.70
C GLN A 365 14.62 -26.30 7.19
N GLU A 366 13.99 -25.97 6.05
CA GLU A 366 13.86 -24.59 5.59
C GLU A 366 13.05 -23.74 6.57
N VAL A 367 13.30 -22.43 6.58
CA VAL A 367 12.57 -21.51 7.44
C VAL A 367 11.31 -21.09 6.70
N GLU A 368 10.16 -21.40 7.29
CA GLU A 368 8.87 -20.96 6.77
C GLU A 368 8.52 -19.58 7.31
N TYR A 369 7.80 -18.80 6.51
CA TYR A 369 7.37 -17.45 6.85
C TYR A 369 5.85 -17.39 6.87
N VAL A 370 5.31 -16.52 7.72
CA VAL A 370 3.85 -16.32 7.78
C VAL A 370 3.33 -15.69 6.48
N HIS A 371 2.04 -15.87 6.19
CA HIS A 371 1.39 -15.12 5.12
C HIS A 371 0.86 -13.78 5.66
N MET A 372 1.07 -12.70 4.91
CA MET A 372 0.61 -11.35 5.24
C MET A 372 -0.46 -10.89 4.24
N LEU A 373 -1.52 -10.30 4.76
CA LEU A 373 -2.64 -9.75 4.00
C LEU A 373 -2.97 -8.34 4.47
N ASN A 374 -3.43 -7.50 3.55
CA ASN A 374 -3.88 -6.15 3.85
C ASN A 374 -5.16 -5.81 3.08
N ALA A 375 -6.06 -5.05 3.70
CA ALA A 375 -7.23 -4.52 3.03
C ALA A 375 -7.67 -3.19 3.64
N THR A 376 -7.99 -2.20 2.82
CA THR A 376 -8.64 -0.99 3.32
C THR A 376 -10.03 -1.33 3.90
N MET A 377 -10.31 -0.89 5.12
CA MET A 377 -11.68 -0.93 5.67
C MET A 377 -12.43 0.35 5.31
N CYS A 378 -11.80 1.50 5.53
CA CYS A 378 -12.37 2.81 5.19
C CYS A 378 -11.26 3.83 4.90
N ALA A 379 -11.22 4.36 3.67
CA ALA A 379 -10.52 5.62 3.38
C ALA A 379 -11.52 6.77 3.58
N THR A 380 -11.33 7.58 4.62
CA THR A 380 -12.39 8.46 5.15
C THR A 380 -12.88 9.45 4.12
N THR A 381 -11.97 10.17 3.46
CA THR A 381 -12.29 11.23 2.50
C THR A 381 -13.05 10.70 1.27
N ARG A 382 -12.63 9.56 0.72
CA ARG A 382 -13.34 8.90 -0.40
C ARG A 382 -14.70 8.37 0.02
N THR A 383 -14.81 7.82 1.23
CA THR A 383 -16.08 7.31 1.77
C THR A 383 -17.06 8.45 2.03
N ILE A 384 -16.58 9.60 2.52
CA ILE A 384 -17.36 10.84 2.63
C ILE A 384 -17.91 11.24 1.26
N CYS A 385 -17.06 11.28 0.22
CA CYS A 385 -17.52 11.60 -1.13
C CYS A 385 -18.63 10.63 -1.61
N ALA A 386 -18.49 9.33 -1.34
CA ALA A 386 -19.50 8.33 -1.68
C ALA A 386 -20.82 8.56 -0.92
N ILE A 387 -20.76 8.86 0.38
CA ILE A 387 -21.95 9.18 1.20
C ILE A 387 -22.63 10.45 0.68
N LEU A 388 -21.88 11.53 0.45
CA LEU A 388 -22.43 12.78 -0.03
C LEU A 388 -23.22 12.57 -1.33
N GLU A 389 -22.65 11.86 -2.31
CA GLU A 389 -23.36 11.63 -3.56
C GLU A 389 -24.57 10.69 -3.39
N ASN A 390 -24.42 9.58 -2.67
CA ASN A 390 -25.49 8.59 -2.53
C ASN A 390 -26.65 9.06 -1.64
N PHE A 391 -26.41 9.97 -0.70
CA PHE A 391 -27.40 10.42 0.27
C PHE A 391 -27.86 11.88 0.10
N GLN A 392 -27.46 12.55 -0.99
CA GLN A 392 -27.98 13.88 -1.30
C GLN A 392 -29.51 13.89 -1.52
N THR A 393 -30.12 14.96 -1.04
CA THR A 393 -31.53 15.37 -1.16
C THR A 393 -31.58 16.81 -1.70
N GLU A 394 -32.76 17.43 -1.77
CA GLU A 394 -32.88 18.81 -2.29
C GLU A 394 -32.19 19.87 -1.41
N ASP A 395 -32.16 19.65 -0.10
CA ASP A 395 -31.76 20.63 0.93
C ASP A 395 -30.65 20.12 1.86
N GLY A 396 -30.06 18.96 1.58
CA GLY A 396 -28.90 18.46 2.32
C GLY A 396 -28.53 17.03 1.98
N VAL A 397 -27.75 16.40 2.85
CA VAL A 397 -27.32 15.00 2.75
C VAL A 397 -27.81 14.23 3.97
N LEU A 398 -28.55 13.15 3.77
CA LEU A 398 -28.95 12.26 4.85
C LEU A 398 -27.74 11.52 5.42
N VAL A 399 -27.72 11.31 6.73
CA VAL A 399 -26.64 10.57 7.38
C VAL A 399 -27.03 9.09 7.47
N PRO A 400 -26.19 8.15 6.99
CA PRO A 400 -26.43 6.72 7.14
C PRO A 400 -26.75 6.35 8.57
N GLU A 401 -27.77 5.52 8.79
CA GLU A 401 -28.31 5.19 10.12
C GLU A 401 -27.23 4.75 11.11
N VAL A 402 -26.32 3.88 10.65
CA VAL A 402 -25.21 3.34 11.44
C VAL A 402 -24.23 4.41 11.93
N LEU A 403 -24.17 5.58 11.29
CA LEU A 403 -23.28 6.68 11.66
C LEU A 403 -23.94 7.66 12.63
N GLN A 404 -25.28 7.73 12.69
CA GLN A 404 -26.00 8.80 13.38
C GLN A 404 -25.68 8.87 14.88
N ALA A 405 -25.38 7.74 15.52
CA ALA A 405 -25.03 7.69 16.94
C ALA A 405 -23.72 8.43 17.27
N PHE A 406 -22.83 8.59 16.28
CA PHE A 406 -21.53 9.26 16.45
C PHE A 406 -21.57 10.75 16.11
N LEU A 407 -22.65 11.24 15.51
CA LEU A 407 -22.78 12.64 15.12
C LEU A 407 -23.47 13.49 16.21
N PRO A 408 -23.13 14.78 16.32
CA PRO A 408 -23.84 15.69 17.20
C PRO A 408 -25.29 15.89 16.71
N LYS A 409 -26.19 16.26 17.64
CA LYS A 409 -27.63 16.43 17.37
C LYS A 409 -27.93 17.28 16.12
N ALA A 410 -27.14 18.32 15.87
CA ALA A 410 -27.32 19.22 14.73
C ALA A 410 -27.13 18.54 13.35
N TYR A 411 -26.38 17.46 13.29
CA TYR A 411 -26.07 16.74 12.04
C TYR A 411 -26.51 15.28 12.09
N LYS A 412 -27.21 14.87 13.14
CA LYS A 412 -27.49 13.46 13.44
C LYS A 412 -28.19 12.75 12.29
N GLU A 413 -29.27 13.32 11.78
CA GLU A 413 -30.10 12.70 10.73
C GLU A 413 -29.74 13.23 9.34
N LYS A 414 -29.31 14.50 9.26
CA LYS A 414 -29.07 15.20 8.01
C LYS A 414 -28.04 16.32 8.18
N ILE A 415 -27.17 16.46 7.19
CA ILE A 415 -26.26 17.58 7.03
C ILE A 415 -26.89 18.56 6.02
N PRO A 416 -27.36 19.75 6.45
CA PRO A 416 -28.06 20.68 5.56
C PRO A 416 -27.11 21.38 4.59
N PHE A 417 -27.63 21.78 3.42
CA PHE A 417 -26.94 22.71 2.55
C PHE A 417 -27.05 24.14 3.11
N VAL A 418 -25.90 24.79 3.24
CA VAL A 418 -25.77 26.16 3.77
C VAL A 418 -25.10 27.11 2.78
N LYS A 419 -24.62 26.58 1.65
CA LYS A 419 -24.01 27.31 0.54
C LYS A 419 -24.63 26.89 -0.80
N PRO A 420 -24.66 27.80 -1.80
CA PRO A 420 -25.10 27.46 -3.14
C PRO A 420 -24.12 26.47 -3.80
N ALA A 421 -24.63 25.73 -4.79
CA ALA A 421 -23.81 24.82 -5.59
C ALA A 421 -22.81 25.61 -6.46
N PRO A 422 -21.49 25.33 -6.38
CA PRO A 422 -20.49 26.02 -7.19
C PRO A 422 -20.75 25.94 -8.69
N ILE A 423 -21.20 24.78 -9.18
CA ILE A 423 -21.52 24.58 -10.60
C ILE A 423 -22.61 25.55 -11.10
N GLU A 424 -23.66 25.77 -10.30
CA GLU A 424 -24.76 26.68 -10.67
C GLU A 424 -24.30 28.14 -10.68
N GLU A 425 -23.37 28.53 -9.81
CA GLU A 425 -22.79 29.87 -9.83
C GLU A 425 -21.92 30.09 -11.07
N ILE A 426 -21.15 29.08 -11.49
CA ILE A 426 -20.33 29.12 -12.70
C ILE A 426 -21.24 29.24 -13.94
N GLU A 427 -22.32 28.46 -14.00
CA GLU A 427 -23.31 28.51 -15.08
C GLU A 427 -23.97 29.90 -15.18
N LYS A 428 -24.41 30.47 -14.05
CA LYS A 428 -24.97 31.83 -14.00
C LYS A 428 -23.96 32.89 -14.49
N LYS A 429 -22.69 32.79 -14.07
CA LYS A 429 -21.61 33.70 -14.53
C LYS A 429 -21.36 33.57 -16.04
N ASN A 430 -21.40 32.35 -16.58
CA ASN A 430 -21.20 32.10 -18.00
C ASN A 430 -22.37 32.61 -18.85
N LEU A 431 -23.61 32.39 -18.40
CA LEU A 431 -24.82 32.95 -19.03
C LEU A 431 -24.78 34.48 -19.07
N SER A 432 -24.40 35.13 -17.96
CA SER A 432 -24.22 36.58 -17.88
C SER A 432 -23.15 37.11 -18.85
N LYS A 433 -22.00 36.42 -18.95
CA LYS A 433 -20.94 36.77 -19.91
C LYS A 433 -21.40 36.62 -21.36
N ASN A 434 -22.19 35.60 -21.68
CA ASN A 434 -22.71 35.37 -23.03
C ASN A 434 -23.74 36.42 -23.43
N MET A 435 -24.66 36.80 -22.54
CA MET A 435 -25.60 37.90 -22.79
C MET A 435 -24.88 39.23 -23.01
N LYS A 436 -23.84 39.54 -22.23
CA LYS A 436 -23.01 40.75 -22.44
C LYS A 436 -22.29 40.73 -23.79
N LYS A 437 -21.78 39.57 -24.24
CA LYS A 437 -21.15 39.46 -25.57
C LYS A 437 -22.14 39.61 -26.73
N MET A 438 -23.39 39.19 -26.56
CA MET A 438 -24.44 39.37 -27.58
C MET A 438 -24.86 40.84 -27.70
N ASN A 439 -24.99 41.57 -26.59
CA ASN A 439 -25.33 43.00 -26.59
C ASN A 439 -24.20 43.93 -27.09
N ILE A 440 -22.96 43.44 -27.22
CA ILE A 440 -21.83 44.22 -27.79
C ILE A 440 -21.72 43.98 -29.32
N LYS A 441 -22.42 42.97 -29.86
CA LYS A 441 -22.46 42.65 -31.30
C LYS A 441 -23.72 43.15 -32.02
N SER A 442 -24.67 43.71 -31.27
CA SER A 442 -25.82 44.49 -31.76
C SER A 442 -25.52 45.97 -31.64
#